data_AF-X1DLE4-F1
#
_entry.id   AF-X1DLE4-F1
#
_cell.length_a   1.000
_cell.length_b   1.000
_cell.length_c   1.000
_cell.angle_alpha   90.00
_cell.angle_beta   90.00
_cell.angle_gamma   90.00
#
_symmetry.space_group_name_H-M   'P 1'
#
loop_
_entity.id
_entity.type
_entity.pdbx_description
1 polymer ?
#
loop_
_entity_poly.entity_id
_entity_poly.type
_entity_poly.pdbx_seq_one_letter_code
_entity_poly.pdbx_strand_id
1 'polypeptide(L)'
;QVPFFLVEFKGEYHFLQKKIDDVLIYWPGENFSINIFNPGKANPMIHAERVFDILKSGKFIDESSEFSPQMEKVLVEILTKVCKSKKFQNWEGFEYYCEWYLRENKRHIPMLNQTLISIKNRIRRFSKGPLKALFEDNDFPNVQDLFKKNILLDLSSIILFKYDFKIFVG
;
A
#
# COMPACT_ATOMS: atom_id res chain seq x y z
N GLN A 1 13.63 14.50 26.94
CA GLN A 1 13.08 15.06 25.69
C GLN A 1 11.93 14.15 25.25
N VAL A 2 10.82 14.69 24.74
CA VAL A 2 9.70 13.88 24.24
C VAL A 2 9.91 13.67 22.73
N PRO A 3 10.01 12.42 22.24
CA PRO A 3 10.14 12.16 20.80
C PRO A 3 8.92 12.70 20.03
N PHE A 4 9.15 13.17 18.81
CA PHE A 4 8.08 13.61 17.92
C PHE A 4 8.02 12.78 16.64
N PHE A 5 6.83 12.68 16.07
CA PHE A 5 6.59 12.17 14.73
C PHE A 5 5.84 13.24 13.94
N LEU A 6 6.54 13.89 13.02
CA LEU A 6 6.00 14.96 12.19
C LEU A 6 5.77 14.44 10.78
N VAL A 7 4.57 14.64 10.24
CA VAL A 7 4.27 14.34 8.83
C VAL A 7 4.21 15.65 8.07
N GLU A 8 4.89 15.71 6.93
CA GLU A 8 4.93 16.91 6.10
C GLU A 8 4.77 16.61 4.61
N PHE A 9 4.49 17.63 3.82
CA PHE A 9 4.14 17.47 2.39
C PHE A 9 5.04 18.24 1.43
N LYS A 10 5.93 19.13 1.91
CA LYS A 10 6.63 20.09 1.05
C LYS A 10 8.15 20.10 1.18
N GLY A 11 8.71 19.29 2.07
CA GLY A 11 10.12 19.34 2.46
C GLY A 11 10.48 20.58 3.30
N GLU A 12 9.50 21.33 3.81
CA GLU A 12 9.72 22.62 4.48
C GLU A 12 10.37 22.46 5.86
N TYR A 13 10.29 21.28 6.48
CA TYR A 13 10.77 21.04 7.84
C TYR A 13 12.13 20.33 7.91
N HIS A 14 12.81 20.14 6.78
CA HIS A 14 14.17 19.58 6.74
C HIS A 14 15.17 20.40 7.58
N PHE A 15 14.94 21.70 7.76
CA PHE A 15 15.79 22.54 8.61
C PHE A 15 15.83 22.08 10.07
N LEU A 16 14.87 21.28 10.54
CA LEU A 16 14.84 20.75 11.91
C LEU A 16 16.07 19.90 12.24
N GLN A 17 16.67 19.22 11.26
CA GLN A 17 17.93 18.49 11.44
C GLN A 17 19.10 19.39 11.86
N LYS A 18 19.03 20.70 11.59
CA LYS A 18 20.04 21.68 12.03
C LYS A 18 19.79 22.21 13.45
N LYS A 19 18.60 21.96 14.01
CA LYS A 19 18.16 22.51 15.30
C LYS A 19 17.97 21.47 16.39
N ILE A 20 17.75 20.22 16.00
CA ILE A 20 17.45 19.11 16.89
C ILE A 20 18.36 17.95 16.47
N ASP A 21 19.15 17.46 17.42
CA ASP A 21 20.00 16.30 17.20
C ASP A 21 19.14 15.04 16.95
N ASP A 22 19.68 14.11 16.17
CA ASP A 22 19.09 12.79 15.90
C ASP A 22 17.70 12.78 15.25
N VAL A 23 17.35 13.81 14.46
CA VAL A 23 16.14 13.79 13.61
C VAL A 23 16.36 12.89 12.40
N LEU A 24 15.57 11.82 12.31
CA LEU A 24 15.51 10.93 11.15
C LEU A 24 14.45 11.41 10.15
N ILE A 25 14.79 11.42 8.87
CA ILE A 25 13.86 11.72 7.79
C ILE A 25 13.57 10.45 7.00
N TYR A 26 12.28 10.16 6.84
CA TYR A 26 11.76 9.07 6.00
C TYR A 26 11.05 9.64 4.79
N TRP A 27 11.46 9.17 3.61
CA TRP A 27 10.86 9.41 2.30
C TRP A 27 10.20 8.11 1.82
N PRO A 28 8.87 8.04 1.83
CA PRO A 28 8.12 6.88 1.34
C PRO A 28 8.49 6.51 -0.10
N GLY A 29 8.78 5.23 -0.31
CA GLY A 29 9.23 4.68 -1.59
C GLY A 29 10.73 4.85 -1.88
N GLU A 30 11.49 5.54 -1.02
CA GLU A 30 12.93 5.73 -1.17
C GLU A 30 13.72 5.02 -0.05
N ASN A 31 13.53 5.47 1.20
CA ASN A 31 14.16 4.85 2.38
C ASN A 31 13.13 4.37 3.41
N PHE A 32 11.86 4.34 3.00
CA PHE A 32 10.72 3.88 3.79
C PHE A 32 9.78 3.09 2.89
N SER A 33 9.52 1.84 3.22
CA SER A 33 8.54 0.99 2.56
C SER A 33 7.81 0.15 3.60
N ILE A 34 6.56 -0.19 3.33
CA ILE A 34 5.75 -1.06 4.18
C ILE A 34 5.14 -2.17 3.35
N ASN A 35 5.30 -3.41 3.78
CA ASN A 35 4.59 -4.51 3.15
C ASN A 35 3.14 -4.53 3.65
N ILE A 36 2.20 -4.03 2.84
CA ILE A 36 0.77 -3.99 3.21
C ILE A 36 0.17 -5.37 3.43
N PHE A 37 0.77 -6.43 2.90
CA PHE A 37 0.29 -7.80 3.08
C PHE A 37 0.76 -8.46 4.37
N ASN A 38 1.71 -7.85 5.08
CA ASN A 38 2.23 -8.36 6.33
C ASN A 38 1.26 -8.03 7.48
N PRO A 39 0.57 -9.02 8.09
CA PRO A 39 -0.36 -8.75 9.18
C PRO A 39 0.34 -8.46 10.51
N GLY A 40 1.67 -8.66 10.59
CA GLY A 40 2.41 -8.58 11.84
C GLY A 40 1.82 -9.54 12.89
N LYS A 41 1.27 -8.98 13.97
CA LYS A 41 0.59 -9.73 15.04
C LYS A 41 -0.93 -9.80 14.89
N ALA A 42 -1.51 -9.13 13.88
CA ALA A 42 -2.95 -9.10 13.66
C ALA A 42 -3.45 -10.41 13.04
N ASN A 43 -4.75 -10.67 13.19
CA ASN A 43 -5.40 -11.77 12.47
C ASN A 43 -5.36 -11.48 10.94
N PRO A 44 -4.86 -12.39 10.10
CA PRO A 44 -4.75 -12.16 8.65
C PRO A 44 -6.06 -11.82 7.94
N MET A 45 -7.20 -12.31 8.44
CA MET A 45 -8.51 -11.99 7.87
C MET A 45 -8.91 -10.54 8.18
N ILE A 46 -8.76 -10.11 9.44
CA ILE A 46 -9.00 -8.72 9.83
C ILE A 46 -8.02 -7.79 9.10
N HIS A 47 -6.78 -8.22 8.92
CA HIS A 47 -5.79 -7.45 8.16
C HIS A 47 -6.15 -7.34 6.67
N ALA A 48 -6.67 -8.38 6.05
CA ALA A 48 -7.13 -8.34 4.66
C ALA A 48 -8.23 -7.30 4.43
N GLU A 49 -9.17 -7.16 5.35
CA GLU A 49 -10.19 -6.10 5.32
C GLU A 49 -9.55 -4.70 5.41
N ARG A 50 -8.56 -4.53 6.29
CA ARG A 50 -7.81 -3.26 6.39
C ARG A 50 -7.06 -2.93 5.10
N VAL A 51 -6.45 -3.93 4.47
CA VAL A 51 -5.78 -3.76 3.17
C VAL A 51 -6.80 -3.36 2.11
N PHE A 52 -7.97 -3.98 2.09
CA PHE A 52 -9.06 -3.56 1.21
C PHE A 52 -9.43 -2.09 1.43
N ASP A 53 -9.61 -1.65 2.68
CA ASP A 53 -9.91 -0.25 3.01
C ASP A 53 -8.80 0.73 2.58
N ILE A 54 -7.53 0.33 2.71
CA ILE A 54 -6.39 1.11 2.21
C ILE A 54 -6.47 1.26 0.68
N LEU A 55 -6.69 0.16 -0.04
CA LEU A 55 -6.81 0.15 -1.50
C LEU A 55 -8.04 0.96 -1.98
N LYS A 56 -9.13 0.93 -1.20
CA LYS A 56 -10.35 1.70 -1.45
C LYS A 56 -10.14 3.19 -1.19
N SER A 57 -9.42 3.57 -0.14
CA SER A 57 -9.18 4.98 0.22
C SER A 57 -8.20 5.69 -0.73
N GLY A 58 -7.25 4.97 -1.34
CA GLY A 58 -6.38 5.54 -2.38
C GLY A 58 -7.09 5.93 -3.68
N LYS A 59 -8.41 5.73 -3.77
CA LYS A 59 -9.27 6.19 -4.88
C LYS A 59 -9.60 7.67 -4.87
N PHE A 60 -9.09 8.46 -3.91
CA PHE A 60 -9.25 9.92 -3.82
C PHE A 60 -8.90 10.72 -5.11
N ILE A 61 -8.40 10.08 -6.16
CA ILE A 61 -7.99 10.69 -7.44
C ILE A 61 -8.91 10.25 -8.61
N ASP A 62 -9.77 9.23 -8.45
CA ASP A 62 -10.60 8.68 -9.53
C ASP A 62 -12.04 8.42 -9.05
N GLU A 63 -12.88 9.46 -9.09
CA GLU A 63 -14.24 9.52 -8.51
C GLU A 63 -15.23 8.50 -9.10
N SER A 64 -14.89 7.82 -10.20
CA SER A 64 -15.82 6.93 -10.93
C SER A 64 -15.63 5.43 -10.67
N SER A 65 -14.67 5.02 -9.82
CA SER A 65 -14.18 3.62 -9.80
C SER A 65 -14.55 2.81 -8.56
N GLU A 66 -15.78 2.88 -8.04
CA GLU A 66 -16.18 2.08 -6.87
C GLU A 66 -15.98 0.55 -7.06
N PHE A 67 -15.74 -0.16 -5.95
CA PHE A 67 -15.74 -1.63 -5.94
C PHE A 67 -17.18 -2.10 -5.79
N SER A 68 -17.63 -3.00 -6.67
CA SER A 68 -18.93 -3.66 -6.47
C SER A 68 -18.85 -4.67 -5.31
N PRO A 69 -19.98 -5.09 -4.73
CA PRO A 69 -19.98 -6.11 -3.67
C PRO A 69 -19.29 -7.42 -4.08
N GLN A 70 -19.40 -7.82 -5.36
CA GLN A 70 -18.69 -8.98 -5.88
C GLN A 70 -17.18 -8.75 -5.94
N MET A 71 -16.73 -7.56 -6.34
CA MET A 71 -15.30 -7.23 -6.37
C MET A 71 -14.71 -7.20 -4.97
N GLU A 72 -15.42 -6.60 -4.01
CA GLU A 72 -15.02 -6.57 -2.61
C GLU A 72 -14.85 -7.98 -2.06
N LYS A 73 -15.88 -8.83 -2.18
CA LYS A 73 -15.81 -10.22 -1.75
C LYS A 73 -14.60 -10.95 -2.35
N VAL A 74 -14.46 -10.89 -3.68
CA VAL A 74 -13.35 -11.57 -4.38
C VAL A 74 -11.99 -11.06 -3.92
N LEU A 75 -11.84 -9.74 -3.78
CA LEU A 75 -10.59 -9.11 -3.37
C LEU A 75 -10.23 -9.48 -1.91
N VAL A 76 -11.17 -9.37 -0.98
CA VAL A 76 -10.95 -9.72 0.44
C VAL A 76 -10.58 -11.19 0.61
N GLU A 77 -11.23 -12.11 -0.11
CA GLU A 77 -10.91 -13.54 -0.06
C GLU A 77 -9.48 -13.81 -0.57
N ILE A 78 -9.07 -13.17 -1.66
CA ILE A 78 -7.70 -13.25 -2.20
C ILE A 78 -6.70 -12.64 -1.21
N LEU A 79 -6.95 -11.43 -0.71
CA LEU A 79 -6.09 -10.76 0.26
C LEU A 79 -5.93 -11.59 1.53
N THR A 80 -6.98 -12.28 1.98
CA THR A 80 -6.92 -13.19 3.13
C THR A 80 -5.94 -14.33 2.89
N LYS A 81 -5.89 -14.89 1.67
CA LYS A 81 -4.92 -15.96 1.32
C LYS A 81 -3.49 -15.42 1.29
N VAL A 82 -3.30 -14.26 0.68
CA VAL A 82 -2.03 -13.53 0.61
C VAL A 82 -1.49 -13.26 2.01
N CYS A 83 -2.29 -12.64 2.89
CA CYS A 83 -1.88 -12.26 4.24
C CYS A 83 -1.59 -13.48 5.13
N LYS A 84 -2.24 -14.63 4.89
CA LYS A 84 -2.01 -15.87 5.65
C LYS A 84 -0.69 -16.56 5.31
N SER A 85 -0.22 -16.46 4.07
CA SER A 85 0.97 -17.19 3.62
C SER A 85 2.18 -16.28 3.56
N LYS A 86 3.09 -16.40 4.53
CA LYS A 86 4.31 -15.58 4.62
C LYS A 86 5.12 -15.54 3.31
N LYS A 87 5.15 -16.65 2.56
CA LYS A 87 5.84 -16.74 1.25
C LYS A 87 5.20 -15.85 0.18
N PHE A 88 3.90 -15.60 0.28
CA PHE A 88 3.11 -14.89 -0.73
C PHE A 88 2.66 -13.51 -0.27
N GLN A 89 3.18 -12.98 0.84
CA GLN A 89 2.89 -11.63 1.33
C GLN A 89 3.60 -10.57 0.46
N ASN A 90 3.28 -10.51 -0.82
CA ASN A 90 3.81 -9.55 -1.79
C ASN A 90 2.89 -9.53 -3.03
N TRP A 91 3.18 -8.63 -3.97
CA TRP A 91 2.37 -8.47 -5.19
C TRP A 91 2.41 -9.71 -6.10
N GLU A 92 3.52 -10.43 -6.15
CA GLU A 92 3.63 -11.69 -6.91
C GLU A 92 2.72 -12.78 -6.33
N GLY A 93 2.66 -12.87 -5.00
CA GLY A 93 1.74 -13.74 -4.28
C GLY A 93 0.28 -13.35 -4.46
N PHE A 94 -0.01 -12.06 -4.55
CA PHE A 94 -1.34 -11.58 -4.94
C PHE A 94 -1.74 -12.05 -6.35
N GLU A 95 -0.84 -11.92 -7.33
CA GLU A 95 -1.08 -12.39 -8.70
C GLU A 95 -1.28 -13.91 -8.75
N TYR A 96 -0.45 -14.67 -8.02
CA TYR A 96 -0.60 -16.12 -7.86
C TYR A 96 -1.99 -16.50 -7.31
N TYR A 97 -2.44 -15.83 -6.25
CA TYR A 97 -3.75 -16.12 -5.67
C TYR A 97 -4.91 -15.65 -6.55
N CYS A 98 -4.73 -14.64 -7.41
CA CYS A 98 -5.73 -14.30 -8.43
C CYS A 98 -5.93 -15.46 -9.42
N GLU A 99 -4.85 -16.05 -9.93
CA GLU A 99 -4.92 -17.17 -10.86
C GLU A 99 -5.49 -18.43 -10.21
N TRP A 100 -5.07 -18.71 -8.97
CA TRP A 100 -5.65 -19.78 -8.17
C TRP A 100 -7.16 -19.56 -7.97
N TYR A 101 -7.57 -18.38 -7.52
CA TYR A 101 -8.97 -18.07 -7.25
C TYR A 101 -9.84 -18.17 -8.51
N LEU A 102 -9.32 -17.74 -9.66
CA LEU A 102 -9.97 -17.91 -10.96
C LEU A 102 -10.19 -19.40 -11.28
N ARG A 103 -9.17 -20.24 -11.12
CA ARG A 103 -9.28 -21.68 -11.43
C ARG A 103 -10.32 -22.38 -10.55
N GLU A 104 -10.31 -22.09 -9.25
CA GLU A 104 -11.22 -22.72 -8.28
C GLU A 104 -12.68 -22.23 -8.43
N ASN A 105 -12.89 -20.95 -8.75
CA ASN A 105 -14.22 -20.33 -8.64
C ASN A 105 -14.87 -19.95 -9.98
N LYS A 106 -14.19 -20.11 -11.14
CA LYS A 106 -14.74 -19.68 -12.45
C LYS A 106 -16.10 -20.30 -12.81
N ARG A 107 -16.44 -21.46 -12.25
CA ARG A 107 -17.73 -22.14 -12.49
C ARG A 107 -18.84 -21.64 -11.57
N HIS A 108 -18.49 -21.01 -10.46
CA HIS A 108 -19.43 -20.61 -9.40
C HIS A 108 -19.69 -19.11 -9.38
N ILE A 109 -18.73 -18.32 -9.87
CA ILE A 109 -18.80 -16.86 -9.88
C ILE A 109 -18.88 -16.37 -11.33
N PRO A 110 -20.05 -15.87 -11.78
CA PRO A 110 -20.21 -15.29 -13.10
C PRO A 110 -19.21 -14.16 -13.34
N MET A 111 -18.64 -14.11 -14.55
CA MET A 111 -17.72 -13.05 -14.99
C MET A 111 -16.52 -12.84 -14.05
N LEU A 112 -16.06 -13.89 -13.36
CA LEU A 112 -14.93 -13.78 -12.43
C LEU A 112 -13.66 -13.26 -13.10
N ASN A 113 -13.39 -13.65 -14.35
CA ASN A 113 -12.24 -13.14 -15.09
C ASN A 113 -12.29 -11.62 -15.26
N GLN A 114 -13.43 -11.09 -15.72
CA GLN A 114 -13.65 -9.65 -15.86
C GLN A 114 -13.59 -8.92 -14.51
N THR A 115 -14.08 -9.56 -13.45
CA THR A 115 -14.01 -9.05 -12.07
C THR A 115 -12.55 -8.89 -11.63
N LEU A 116 -11.71 -9.90 -11.84
CA LEU A 116 -10.29 -9.85 -11.50
C LEU A 116 -9.54 -8.80 -12.32
N ILE A 117 -9.83 -8.68 -13.63
CA ILE A 117 -9.26 -7.61 -14.48
C ILE A 117 -9.65 -6.23 -13.92
N SER A 118 -10.91 -6.04 -13.55
CA SER A 118 -11.42 -4.79 -13.01
C SER A 118 -10.80 -4.43 -11.65
N ILE A 119 -10.55 -5.42 -10.79
CA ILE A 119 -9.82 -5.27 -9.54
C ILE A 119 -8.38 -4.84 -9.81
N LYS A 120 -7.65 -5.58 -10.65
CA LYS A 120 -6.24 -5.31 -10.98
C LYS A 120 -6.07 -3.90 -11.55
N ASN A 121 -6.99 -3.45 -12.41
CA ASN A 121 -6.95 -2.10 -12.96
C ASN A 121 -7.11 -1.02 -11.88
N ARG A 122 -8.04 -1.21 -10.92
CA ARG A 122 -8.28 -0.27 -9.83
C ARG A 122 -7.10 -0.17 -8.86
N ILE A 123 -6.39 -1.27 -8.63
CA ILE A 123 -5.24 -1.30 -7.70
C ILE A 123 -3.89 -1.15 -8.40
N ARG A 124 -3.85 -0.98 -9.72
CA ARG A 124 -2.62 -0.94 -10.54
C ARG A 124 -1.59 0.06 -10.03
N ARG A 125 -2.03 1.20 -9.50
CA ARG A 125 -1.14 2.26 -8.98
C ARG A 125 -0.32 1.79 -7.76
N PHE A 126 -0.86 0.85 -6.99
CA PHE A 126 -0.19 0.25 -5.83
C PHE A 126 0.79 -0.86 -6.23
N SER A 127 0.52 -1.59 -7.31
CA SER A 127 1.32 -2.76 -7.72
C SER A 127 2.34 -2.49 -8.81
N LYS A 128 2.14 -1.46 -9.64
CA LYS A 128 2.99 -1.12 -10.80
C LYS A 128 3.25 0.39 -10.96
N GLY A 129 2.72 1.21 -10.06
CA GLY A 129 2.84 2.67 -10.10
C GLY A 129 3.89 3.20 -9.12
N PRO A 130 3.94 4.53 -8.91
CA PRO A 130 4.89 5.16 -7.99
C PRO A 130 4.73 4.68 -6.53
N LEU A 131 3.54 4.19 -6.17
CA LEU A 131 3.29 3.64 -4.84
C LEU A 131 3.81 2.20 -4.67
N LYS A 132 4.32 1.56 -5.74
CA LYS A 132 4.86 0.20 -5.66
C LYS A 132 6.03 0.13 -4.69
N ALA A 133 7.00 1.03 -4.82
CA ALA A 133 8.17 1.07 -3.94
C ALA A 133 7.79 1.29 -2.46
N LEU A 134 6.67 2.00 -2.20
CA LEU A 134 6.14 2.14 -0.85
C LEU A 134 5.53 0.85 -0.31
N PHE A 135 5.02 -0.04 -1.17
CA PHE A 135 4.21 -1.20 -0.77
C PHE A 135 4.81 -2.58 -1.10
N GLU A 136 6.08 -2.63 -1.51
CA GLU A 136 6.75 -3.87 -1.97
C GLU A 136 7.56 -4.56 -0.86
N ASP A 137 8.34 -3.79 -0.10
CA ASP A 137 9.34 -4.33 0.83
C ASP A 137 9.06 -4.06 2.32
N ASN A 138 9.81 -4.78 3.17
CA ASN A 138 9.81 -4.63 4.62
C ASN A 138 11.14 -4.01 5.08
N ASP A 139 11.51 -2.86 4.54
CA ASP A 139 12.68 -2.11 5.04
C ASP A 139 12.36 -1.29 6.30
N PHE A 140 11.15 -1.47 6.83
CA PHE A 140 10.70 -0.69 7.95
C PHE A 140 11.20 -1.21 9.30
N PRO A 141 11.88 -0.37 10.11
CA PRO A 141 12.12 -0.70 11.50
C PRO A 141 10.78 -0.91 12.23
N ASN A 142 10.81 -1.71 13.30
CA ASN A 142 9.64 -1.94 14.13
C ASN A 142 8.98 -0.60 14.49
N VAL A 143 7.66 -0.48 14.25
CA VAL A 143 6.86 0.73 14.54
C VAL A 143 7.13 1.26 15.95
N GLN A 144 7.36 0.38 16.92
CA GLN A 144 7.67 0.74 18.31
C GLN A 144 8.98 1.51 18.45
N ASP A 145 9.96 1.27 17.57
CA ASP A 145 11.24 1.95 17.58
C ASP A 145 11.15 3.34 16.96
N LEU A 146 10.11 3.63 16.16
CA LEU A 146 9.86 4.97 15.65
C LEU A 146 9.54 5.95 16.78
N PHE A 147 8.68 5.52 17.71
CA PHE A 147 8.21 6.36 18.81
C PHE A 147 9.31 6.67 19.83
N LYS A 148 10.51 6.09 19.67
CA LYS A 148 11.69 6.38 20.49
C LYS A 148 12.60 7.44 19.87
N LYS A 149 12.32 7.89 18.64
CA LYS A 149 13.18 8.79 17.85
C LYS A 149 12.41 10.03 17.40
N ASN A 150 13.14 11.10 17.09
CA ASN A 150 12.59 12.26 16.42
C ASN A 150 12.47 11.94 14.93
N ILE A 151 11.25 11.92 14.40
CA ILE A 151 10.98 11.50 13.03
C ILE A 151 10.27 12.60 12.26
N LEU A 152 10.76 12.83 11.05
CA LEU A 152 10.08 13.55 9.99
C LEU A 152 9.72 12.56 8.88
N LEU A 153 8.43 12.33 8.66
CA LEU A 153 7.93 11.62 7.50
C LEU A 153 7.63 12.66 6.41
N ASP A 154 8.49 12.71 5.40
CA ASP A 154 8.38 13.65 4.29
C ASP A 154 7.64 13.00 3.10
N LEU A 155 6.44 13.49 2.82
CA LEU A 155 5.58 13.03 1.73
C LEU A 155 5.78 13.82 0.44
N SER A 156 6.75 14.74 0.36
CA SER A 156 7.00 15.56 -0.83
C SER A 156 7.37 14.71 -2.06
N SER A 157 8.08 13.59 -1.87
CA SER A 157 8.39 12.62 -2.94
C SER A 157 7.13 12.04 -3.58
N ILE A 158 6.10 11.74 -2.77
CA ILE A 158 4.79 11.26 -3.23
C ILE A 158 4.09 12.29 -4.13
N ILE A 159 4.29 13.59 -3.86
CA ILE A 159 3.72 14.66 -4.68
C ILE A 159 4.47 14.77 -6.01
N LEU A 160 5.80 14.67 -6.03
CA LEU A 160 6.59 14.68 -7.28
C LEU A 160 6.21 13.51 -8.20
N PHE A 161 6.02 12.31 -7.63
CA PHE A 161 5.50 11.15 -8.36
C PHE A 161 4.13 11.39 -9.03
N LYS A 162 3.34 12.35 -8.56
CA LYS A 162 2.05 12.73 -9.15
C LYS A 162 2.20 13.62 -10.39
N TYR A 163 3.27 14.43 -10.46
CA TYR A 163 3.48 15.38 -11.55
C TYR A 163 4.23 14.78 -12.74
N ASP A 164 5.14 13.83 -12.53
CA ASP A 164 5.75 13.10 -13.65
C ASP A 164 4.70 12.34 -14.49
N PHE A 165 3.63 11.85 -13.86
CA PHE A 165 2.53 11.18 -14.57
C PHE A 165 1.70 12.11 -15.47
N LYS A 166 1.72 13.43 -15.25
CA LYS A 166 1.03 14.39 -16.12
C LYS A 166 1.85 14.77 -17.35
N ILE A 167 3.18 14.62 -17.30
CA ILE A 167 4.07 15.02 -18.41
C ILE A 167 4.10 13.95 -19.51
N PHE A 168 3.84 12.69 -19.19
CA PHE A 168 3.81 11.59 -20.17
C PHE A 168 2.44 11.31 -20.81
N VAL A 169 1.41 12.11 -20.50
CA VAL A 169 0.05 12.01 -21.07
C VAL A 169 -0.43 13.38 -21.58
N GLY A 170 0.51 14.15 -22.13
CA GLY A 170 0.26 15.38 -22.89
C GLY A 170 0.58 15.19 -24.36
#